data_AF-A0A943D109-F1
#
_entry.id   AF-A0A943D109-F1
#
_cell.length_a   1.000
_cell.length_b   1.000
_cell.length_c   1.000
_cell.angle_alpha   90.00
_cell.angle_beta   90.00
_cell.angle_gamma   90.00
#
_symmetry.space_group_name_H-M   'P 1'
#
loop_
_entity.id
_entity.type
_entity.pdbx_description
1 polymer ?
#
loop_
_entity_poly.entity_id
_entity_poly.type
_entity_poly.pdbx_seq_one_letter_code
_entity_poly.pdbx_strand_id
1 'polypeptide(L)'
;MKKYLNKSLFYQGDAKIILPLSIAYIGVILFSKISLSNYFDWQIKQRLYGYYQDSFVLSFDSIVILLLYLIIVYIISVGIFKRKKWSTLLAGPFSRMDIRTREFIIVVMSAIFYLLCYLVIVGQEIVQNIEIISYIGNFKEIVIIDVIRIISISTITIGGLALLDSIFSNMYYLFGSLIFIIIYMISLLINFEVSRYIYLYNGDRGLRYLYNGIMEYLGGYSIGNEISNLQIACISVFFIITGIVLIVIAKKLTNKMLVEYMNEGIIFEFPRRIAKFMLITFPGIILAPILSSLIDEFYFNYTLSDLYLIFIRLVIVIIITFFSNLALKKFQNLKKDKYYF
;
A
#
# COMPACT_ATOMS: atom_id res chain seq x y z
N MET A 1 27.68 5.98 -32.62
CA MET A 1 27.46 7.27 -31.92
C MET A 1 26.00 7.55 -31.53
N LYS A 2 24.99 7.38 -32.41
CA LYS A 2 23.55 7.57 -32.06
C LYS A 2 23.09 6.84 -30.78
N LYS A 3 23.53 5.59 -30.55
CA LYS A 3 23.21 4.79 -29.35
C LYS A 3 23.72 5.41 -28.03
N TYR A 4 24.88 6.08 -28.06
CA TYR A 4 25.48 6.73 -26.88
C TYR A 4 24.88 8.13 -26.64
N LEU A 5 24.60 8.88 -27.72
CA LEU A 5 23.97 10.19 -27.64
C LEU A 5 22.52 10.12 -27.15
N ASN A 6 21.82 9.05 -27.50
CA ASN A 6 20.48 8.80 -26.98
C ASN A 6 20.51 8.39 -25.50
N LYS A 7 21.50 7.58 -25.05
CA LYS A 7 21.70 7.29 -23.62
C LYS A 7 21.94 8.57 -22.82
N SER A 8 22.76 9.52 -23.30
CA SER A 8 22.99 10.78 -22.60
C SER A 8 21.75 11.67 -22.51
N LEU A 9 20.90 11.69 -23.53
CA LEU A 9 19.60 12.40 -23.49
C LEU A 9 18.65 11.81 -22.44
N PHE A 10 18.70 10.49 -22.22
CA PHE A 10 17.90 9.80 -21.20
C PHE A 10 18.33 10.17 -19.78
N TYR A 11 19.65 10.26 -19.54
CA TYR A 11 20.24 10.69 -18.27
C TYR A 11 20.14 12.21 -18.03
N GLN A 12 20.06 13.03 -19.08
CA GLN A 12 19.72 14.46 -18.92
C GLN A 12 18.29 14.67 -18.39
N GLY A 13 17.37 13.75 -18.70
CA GLY A 13 16.05 13.71 -18.08
C GLY A 13 16.08 13.38 -16.58
N ASP A 14 17.03 12.54 -16.13
CA ASP A 14 17.26 12.25 -14.71
C ASP A 14 17.71 13.48 -13.92
N ALA A 15 18.42 14.42 -14.54
CA ALA A 15 18.89 15.63 -13.86
C ALA A 15 17.74 16.45 -13.24
N LYS A 16 16.55 16.42 -13.85
CA LYS A 16 15.35 17.10 -13.33
C LYS A 16 14.71 16.37 -12.14
N ILE A 17 15.01 15.08 -11.99
CA ILE A 17 14.48 14.20 -10.94
C ILE A 17 15.39 14.22 -9.71
N ILE A 18 16.69 14.51 -9.87
CA ILE A 18 17.68 14.52 -8.77
C ILE A 18 17.26 15.43 -7.61
N LEU A 19 16.88 16.67 -7.88
CA LEU A 19 16.52 17.64 -6.83
C LEU A 19 15.33 17.17 -5.98
N PRO A 20 14.15 16.81 -6.53
CA PRO A 20 13.05 16.31 -5.72
C PRO A 20 13.40 15.00 -5.00
N LEU A 21 14.23 14.15 -5.60
CA LEU A 21 14.66 12.89 -5.01
C LEU A 21 15.63 13.11 -3.83
N SER A 22 16.52 14.11 -3.91
CA SER A 22 17.35 14.54 -2.78
C SER A 22 16.54 15.13 -1.62
N ILE A 23 15.47 15.87 -1.91
CA ILE A 23 14.56 16.38 -0.87
C ILE A 23 13.88 15.20 -0.15
N ALA A 24 13.42 14.20 -0.90
CA ALA A 24 12.85 12.99 -0.32
C ALA A 24 13.85 12.22 0.56
N TYR A 25 15.12 12.17 0.15
CA TYR A 25 16.19 11.52 0.92
C TYR A 25 16.48 12.26 2.23
N ILE A 26 16.60 13.58 2.21
CA ILE A 26 16.79 14.39 3.42
C ILE A 26 15.58 14.23 4.35
N GLY A 27 14.36 14.29 3.80
CA GLY A 27 13.14 14.08 4.56
C GLY A 27 13.15 12.73 5.29
N VAL A 28 13.48 11.64 4.58
CA VAL A 28 13.48 10.31 5.21
C VAL A 28 14.53 10.19 6.31
N ILE A 29 15.71 10.81 6.16
CA ILE A 29 16.74 10.82 7.21
C ILE A 29 16.19 11.50 8.47
N LEU A 30 15.59 12.70 8.32
CA LEU A 30 15.08 13.47 9.45
C LEU A 30 13.94 12.73 10.17
N PHE A 31 12.95 12.24 9.43
CA PHE A 31 11.81 11.53 10.02
C PHE A 31 12.21 10.18 10.63
N SER A 32 13.11 9.43 9.98
CA SER A 32 13.60 8.16 10.53
C SER A 32 14.43 8.40 11.79
N LYS A 33 15.24 9.47 11.83
CA LYS A 33 16.00 9.82 13.03
C LYS A 33 15.09 10.11 14.22
N ILE A 34 14.04 10.93 14.02
CA ILE A 34 13.07 11.25 15.08
C ILE A 34 12.36 9.98 15.59
N SER A 35 11.91 9.11 14.67
CA SER A 35 11.19 7.89 15.06
C SER A 35 12.08 6.90 15.79
N LEU A 36 13.32 6.71 15.31
CA LEU A 36 14.27 5.78 15.91
C LEU A 36 14.83 6.30 17.23
N SER A 37 15.16 7.60 17.36
CA SER A 37 15.66 8.15 18.63
C SER A 37 14.65 8.01 19.77
N ASN A 38 13.35 8.16 19.48
CA ASN A 38 12.28 7.94 20.45
C ASN A 38 12.27 6.51 21.03
N TYR A 39 12.68 5.51 20.25
CA TYR A 39 12.85 4.14 20.74
C TYR A 39 13.92 4.09 21.83
N PHE A 40 15.09 4.68 21.56
CA PHE A 40 16.23 4.67 22.48
C PHE A 40 15.99 5.51 23.74
N ASP A 41 15.28 6.63 23.62
CA ASP A 41 15.00 7.53 24.75
C ASP A 41 13.98 6.98 25.76
N TRP A 42 12.91 6.35 25.26
CA TRP A 42 11.74 5.99 26.08
C TRP A 42 11.50 4.48 26.14
N GLN A 43 11.50 3.78 25.00
CA GLN A 43 11.10 2.37 24.94
C GLN A 43 12.18 1.44 25.53
N ILE A 44 13.45 1.75 25.33
CA ILE A 44 14.56 0.99 25.95
C ILE A 44 14.49 1.06 27.48
N LYS A 45 14.20 2.24 28.05
CA LYS A 45 14.07 2.39 29.50
C LYS A 45 12.91 1.57 30.04
N GLN A 46 11.76 1.58 29.37
CA GLN A 46 10.60 0.78 29.79
C GLN A 46 10.85 -0.72 29.74
N ARG A 47 11.67 -1.18 28.79
CA ARG A 47 12.07 -2.59 28.70
C ARG A 47 12.88 -3.03 29.92
N LEU A 48 13.79 -2.19 30.42
CA LEU A 48 14.56 -2.48 31.63
C LEU A 48 13.68 -2.57 32.89
N TYR A 49 12.57 -1.82 32.94
CA TYR A 49 11.60 -1.86 34.03
C TYR A 49 10.53 -2.95 33.87
N GLY A 50 10.62 -3.80 32.83
CA GLY A 50 9.73 -4.95 32.64
C GLY A 50 8.30 -4.63 32.18
N TYR A 51 8.05 -3.40 31.71
CA TYR A 51 6.70 -2.97 31.28
C TYR A 51 6.35 -3.34 29.83
N TYR A 52 7.35 -3.57 28.97
CA TYR A 52 7.19 -3.95 27.56
C TYR A 52 8.25 -5.00 27.21
N GLN A 53 7.81 -6.20 26.82
CA GLN A 53 8.73 -7.31 26.55
C GLN A 53 9.29 -7.28 25.13
N ASP A 54 8.49 -6.91 24.13
CA ASP A 54 8.93 -6.88 22.73
C ASP A 54 8.60 -5.57 22.03
N SER A 55 9.61 -4.70 21.93
CA SER A 55 9.61 -3.59 20.99
C SER A 55 10.77 -3.77 20.02
N PHE A 56 10.43 -3.99 18.75
CA PHE A 56 11.37 -3.84 17.63
C PHE A 56 11.91 -2.40 17.61
N VAL A 57 13.17 -2.23 17.20
CA VAL A 57 13.75 -0.89 17.04
C VAL A 57 13.00 -0.14 15.93
N LEU A 58 12.62 -0.85 14.87
CA LEU A 58 11.73 -0.37 13.82
C LEU A 58 10.26 -0.45 14.25
N SER A 59 9.74 0.67 14.72
CA SER A 59 8.33 0.85 15.12
C SER A 59 7.37 0.91 13.93
N PHE A 60 6.06 0.84 14.21
CA PHE A 60 5.01 1.03 13.21
C PHE A 60 5.15 2.35 12.44
N ASP A 61 5.45 3.44 13.14
CA ASP A 61 5.64 4.76 12.54
C ASP A 61 6.81 4.76 11.54
N SER A 62 7.92 4.11 11.90
CA SER A 62 9.07 3.94 11.00
C SER A 62 8.70 3.15 9.75
N ILE A 63 7.85 2.13 9.86
CA ILE A 63 7.36 1.37 8.70
C ILE A 63 6.44 2.23 7.82
N VAL A 64 5.56 3.03 8.41
CA VAL A 64 4.73 3.98 7.65
C VAL A 64 5.61 4.98 6.91
N ILE A 65 6.67 5.48 7.54
CA ILE A 65 7.67 6.37 6.90
C ILE A 65 8.33 5.65 5.70
N LEU A 66 8.76 4.38 5.85
CA LEU A 66 9.32 3.58 4.76
C LEU A 66 8.33 3.44 3.59
N LEU A 67 7.07 3.11 3.88
CA LEU A 67 6.02 2.95 2.87
C LEU A 67 5.80 4.23 2.07
N LEU A 68 5.59 5.35 2.77
CA LEU A 68 5.37 6.65 2.16
C LEU A 68 6.59 7.09 1.34
N TYR A 69 7.80 6.87 1.86
CA TYR A 69 9.03 7.19 1.16
C TYR A 69 9.16 6.43 -0.17
N LEU A 70 8.94 5.11 -0.18
CA LEU A 70 8.99 4.32 -1.41
C LEU A 70 7.93 4.74 -2.42
N ILE A 71 6.72 5.09 -1.96
CA ILE A 71 5.66 5.64 -2.81
C ILE A 71 6.10 6.98 -3.43
N ILE A 72 6.64 7.90 -2.63
CA ILE A 72 7.11 9.22 -3.11
C ILE A 72 8.24 9.06 -4.13
N VAL A 73 9.24 8.23 -3.84
CA VAL A 73 10.33 7.93 -4.78
C VAL A 73 9.78 7.34 -6.07
N TYR A 74 8.80 6.44 -5.98
CA TYR A 74 8.15 5.85 -7.15
C TYR A 74 7.43 6.91 -8.00
N ILE A 75 6.69 7.84 -7.38
CA ILE A 75 6.04 8.98 -8.07
C ILE A 75 7.07 9.85 -8.78
N ILE A 76 8.17 10.18 -8.09
CA ILE A 76 9.24 11.02 -8.62
C ILE A 76 9.93 10.32 -9.80
N SER A 77 10.19 9.03 -9.67
CA SER A 77 10.82 8.17 -10.69
C SER A 77 9.94 8.03 -11.94
N VAL A 78 8.67 7.65 -11.80
CA VAL A 78 7.73 7.45 -12.92
C VAL A 78 7.25 8.78 -13.50
N GLY A 79 7.10 9.80 -12.65
CA GLY A 79 6.54 11.10 -13.00
C GLY A 79 5.00 11.10 -12.97
N ILE A 80 4.43 12.22 -12.53
CA ILE A 80 2.98 12.41 -12.37
C ILE A 80 2.24 12.27 -13.71
N PHE A 81 2.85 12.68 -14.83
CA PHE A 81 2.32 12.53 -16.20
C PHE A 81 3.00 11.39 -16.95
N LYS A 82 2.87 10.17 -16.43
CA LYS A 82 3.48 8.96 -16.98
C LYS A 82 3.29 8.84 -18.49
N ARG A 83 2.06 9.07 -18.99
CA ARG A 83 1.74 8.99 -20.43
C ARG A 83 2.59 9.93 -21.29
N LYS A 84 2.76 11.19 -20.88
CA LYS A 84 3.55 12.19 -21.63
C LYS A 84 5.04 11.81 -21.62
N LYS A 85 5.55 11.32 -20.49
CA LYS A 85 6.93 10.85 -20.35
C LYS A 85 7.18 9.59 -21.20
N TRP A 86 6.26 8.64 -21.18
CA TRP A 86 6.38 7.41 -21.96
C TRP A 86 6.28 7.68 -23.45
N SER A 87 5.38 8.56 -23.91
CA SER A 87 5.30 8.92 -25.34
C SER A 87 6.57 9.62 -25.84
N THR A 88 7.18 10.49 -25.04
CA THR A 88 8.43 11.16 -25.43
C THR A 88 9.62 10.22 -25.42
N LEU A 89 9.71 9.33 -24.44
CA LEU A 89 10.79 8.34 -24.36
C LEU A 89 10.68 7.25 -25.44
N LEU A 90 9.46 6.82 -25.78
CA LEU A 90 9.20 5.85 -26.86
C LEU A 90 9.33 6.45 -28.27
N ALA A 91 9.20 7.77 -28.41
CA ALA A 91 9.57 8.47 -29.65
C ALA A 91 11.11 8.51 -29.86
N GLY A 92 11.88 8.32 -28.78
CA GLY A 92 13.31 8.02 -28.84
C GLY A 92 13.60 6.53 -29.14
N PRO A 93 14.86 6.08 -29.07
CA PRO A 93 15.22 4.69 -29.38
C PRO A 93 14.96 3.69 -28.22
N PHE A 94 14.15 4.06 -27.22
CA PHE A 94 14.03 3.29 -25.98
C PHE A 94 12.87 2.31 -26.03
N SER A 95 13.07 1.09 -25.55
CA SER A 95 11.96 0.16 -25.34
C SER A 95 11.23 0.47 -24.04
N ARG A 96 9.97 0.05 -23.93
CA ARG A 96 9.19 0.14 -22.66
C ARG A 96 9.88 -0.59 -21.52
N MET A 97 10.57 -1.69 -21.85
CA MET A 97 11.30 -2.49 -20.90
C MET A 97 12.51 -1.73 -20.33
N ASP A 98 13.22 -0.98 -21.18
CA ASP A 98 14.34 -0.13 -20.75
C ASP A 98 13.88 0.98 -19.80
N ILE A 99 12.73 1.60 -20.09
CA ILE A 99 12.13 2.63 -19.22
C ILE A 99 11.80 2.04 -17.84
N ARG A 100 11.12 0.89 -17.81
CA ARG A 100 10.75 0.23 -16.55
C ARG A 100 11.94 -0.27 -15.74
N THR A 101 12.96 -0.82 -16.40
CA THR A 101 14.16 -1.28 -15.70
C THR A 101 14.88 -0.12 -15.02
N ARG A 102 14.96 1.06 -15.65
CA ARG A 102 15.47 2.27 -14.99
C ARG A 102 14.62 2.68 -13.79
N GLU A 103 13.29 2.78 -13.97
CA GLU A 103 12.38 3.20 -12.90
C GLU A 103 12.48 2.26 -11.69
N PHE A 104 12.60 0.95 -11.95
CA PHE A 104 12.82 -0.08 -10.94
C PHE A 104 14.19 0.07 -10.25
N ILE A 105 15.29 0.27 -10.99
CA ILE A 105 16.63 0.45 -10.43
C ILE A 105 16.66 1.64 -9.46
N ILE A 106 16.05 2.77 -9.82
CA ILE A 106 15.98 3.96 -8.96
C ILE A 106 15.33 3.62 -7.62
N VAL A 107 14.18 2.94 -7.66
CA VAL A 107 13.41 2.60 -6.44
C VAL A 107 14.17 1.57 -5.58
N VAL A 108 14.83 0.59 -6.19
CA VAL A 108 15.68 -0.38 -5.47
C VAL A 108 16.86 0.33 -4.80
N MET A 109 17.53 1.25 -5.51
CA MET A 109 18.62 2.04 -4.93
C MET A 109 18.14 2.90 -3.76
N SER A 110 16.93 3.47 -3.84
CA SER A 110 16.33 4.21 -2.71
C SER A 110 15.99 3.31 -1.53
N ALA A 111 15.52 2.08 -1.75
CA ALA A 111 15.31 1.11 -0.67
C ALA A 111 16.63 0.74 0.05
N ILE A 112 17.71 0.54 -0.72
CA ILE A 112 19.06 0.32 -0.17
C ILE A 112 19.51 1.55 0.63
N PHE A 113 19.27 2.75 0.11
CA PHE A 113 19.60 4.00 0.81
C PHE A 113 18.87 4.11 2.16
N TYR A 114 17.58 3.78 2.23
CA TYR A 114 16.84 3.75 3.48
C TYR A 114 17.44 2.76 4.48
N LEU A 115 17.80 1.55 4.03
CA LEU A 115 18.43 0.54 4.88
C LEU A 115 19.78 1.03 5.44
N LEU A 116 20.58 1.71 4.63
CA LEU A 116 21.82 2.33 5.10
C LEU A 116 21.56 3.44 6.13
N CYS A 117 20.54 4.28 5.90
CA CYS A 117 20.16 5.32 6.86
C CYS A 117 19.75 4.71 8.21
N TYR A 118 18.91 3.67 8.19
CA TYR A 118 18.53 2.92 9.37
C TYR A 118 19.75 2.40 10.13
N LEU A 119 20.68 1.71 9.44
CA LEU A 119 21.89 1.16 10.07
C LEU A 119 22.78 2.24 10.68
N VAL A 120 22.94 3.39 10.01
CA VAL A 120 23.74 4.51 10.52
C VAL A 120 23.10 5.12 11.77
N ILE A 121 21.78 5.36 11.74
CA ILE A 121 21.06 5.94 12.88
C ILE A 121 21.10 4.99 14.07
N VAL A 122 20.75 3.72 13.87
CA VAL A 122 20.82 2.71 14.93
C VAL A 122 22.24 2.56 15.47
N GLY A 123 23.25 2.55 14.60
CA GLY A 123 24.65 2.51 15.03
C GLY A 123 25.05 3.70 15.90
N GLN A 124 24.61 4.92 15.55
CA GLN A 124 24.85 6.12 16.36
C GLN A 124 24.17 6.03 17.73
N GLU A 125 22.91 5.62 17.77
CA GLU A 125 22.14 5.49 19.01
C GLU A 125 22.68 4.37 19.93
N ILE A 126 23.20 3.28 19.35
CA ILE A 126 23.87 2.22 20.11
C ILE A 126 25.10 2.75 20.84
N VAL A 127 25.93 3.53 20.15
CA VAL A 127 27.16 4.10 20.74
C VAL A 127 26.82 5.08 21.87
N GLN A 128 25.75 5.87 21.71
CA GLN A 128 25.32 6.83 22.73
C GLN A 128 24.73 6.15 23.98
N ASN A 129 24.06 5.01 23.82
CA ASN A 129 23.35 4.31 24.89
C ASN A 129 24.00 2.96 25.27
N ILE A 130 25.32 2.82 25.09
CA ILE A 130 26.02 1.54 25.17
C ILE A 130 25.86 0.84 26.52
N GLU A 131 25.83 1.61 27.61
CA GLU A 131 25.65 1.09 28.97
C GLU A 131 24.27 0.44 29.12
N ILE A 132 23.22 1.12 28.65
CA ILE A 132 21.83 0.66 28.75
C ILE A 132 21.61 -0.59 27.88
N ILE A 133 22.16 -0.59 26.67
CA ILE A 133 22.02 -1.69 25.72
C ILE A 133 22.76 -2.94 26.18
N SER A 134 23.85 -2.80 26.94
CA SER A 134 24.58 -3.94 27.50
C SER A 134 23.73 -4.83 28.41
N TYR A 135 22.68 -4.28 29.01
CA TYR A 135 21.71 -5.02 29.83
C TYR A 135 20.64 -5.74 29.01
N ILE A 136 20.56 -5.52 27.68
CA ILE A 136 19.60 -6.15 26.78
C ILE A 136 20.31 -7.25 25.99
N GLY A 137 20.24 -8.49 26.49
CA GLY A 137 20.99 -9.64 25.94
C GLY A 137 20.73 -9.96 24.46
N ASN A 138 19.52 -9.69 23.95
CA ASN A 138 19.12 -10.07 22.59
C ASN A 138 19.09 -8.89 21.59
N PHE A 139 19.67 -7.74 21.94
CA PHE A 139 19.55 -6.52 21.12
C PHE A 139 20.05 -6.70 19.67
N LYS A 140 21.15 -7.46 19.49
CA LYS A 140 21.69 -7.76 18.16
C LYS A 140 20.71 -8.53 17.28
N GLU A 141 19.96 -9.48 17.85
CA GLU A 141 18.97 -10.27 17.11
C GLU A 141 17.82 -9.39 16.63
N ILE A 142 17.40 -8.43 17.44
CA ILE A 142 16.32 -7.49 17.12
C ILE A 142 16.71 -6.61 15.93
N VAL A 143 17.93 -6.08 15.90
CA VAL A 143 18.42 -5.29 14.76
C VAL A 143 18.48 -6.13 13.48
N ILE A 144 18.91 -7.39 13.57
CA ILE A 144 18.94 -8.30 12.40
C ILE A 144 17.52 -8.55 11.88
N ILE A 145 16.57 -8.80 12.78
CA ILE A 145 15.16 -8.97 12.43
C ILE A 145 14.61 -7.72 11.73
N ASP A 146 14.92 -6.53 12.24
CA ASP A 146 14.49 -5.28 11.61
C ASP A 146 15.07 -5.08 10.22
N VAL A 147 16.34 -5.45 9.98
CA VAL A 147 16.92 -5.45 8.64
C VAL A 147 16.14 -6.36 7.70
N ILE A 148 15.77 -7.57 8.15
CA ILE A 148 14.95 -8.50 7.36
C ILE A 148 13.54 -7.93 7.10
N ARG A 149 12.93 -7.27 8.10
CA ARG A 149 11.64 -6.60 7.97
C ARG A 149 11.69 -5.45 6.96
N ILE A 150 12.73 -4.61 6.99
CA ILE A 150 12.92 -3.53 6.01
C ILE A 150 13.02 -4.09 4.60
N ILE A 151 13.84 -5.13 4.38
CA ILE A 151 14.03 -5.74 3.06
C ILE A 151 12.71 -6.31 2.56
N SER A 152 12.01 -7.11 3.38
CA SER A 152 10.77 -7.77 2.99
C SER A 152 9.64 -6.78 2.71
N ILE A 153 9.41 -5.79 3.58
CA ILE A 153 8.42 -4.72 3.36
C ILE A 153 8.77 -3.91 2.10
N SER A 154 10.05 -3.61 1.87
CA SER A 154 10.48 -2.93 0.64
C SER A 154 10.20 -3.78 -0.60
N THR A 155 10.48 -5.08 -0.59
CA THR A 155 10.25 -5.94 -1.77
C THR A 155 8.78 -6.07 -2.14
N ILE A 156 7.88 -6.28 -1.17
CA ILE A 156 6.44 -6.40 -1.44
C ILE A 156 5.84 -5.08 -1.93
N THR A 157 6.29 -3.95 -1.38
CA THR A 157 5.80 -2.62 -1.76
C THR A 157 6.25 -2.22 -3.15
N ILE A 158 7.52 -2.46 -3.50
CA ILE A 158 8.03 -2.27 -4.86
C ILE A 158 7.27 -3.15 -5.86
N GLY A 159 7.03 -4.42 -5.51
CA GLY A 159 6.24 -5.34 -6.35
C GLY A 159 4.80 -4.88 -6.54
N GLY A 160 4.14 -4.45 -5.47
CA GLY A 160 2.79 -3.88 -5.49
C GLY A 160 2.70 -2.64 -6.38
N LEU A 161 3.63 -1.69 -6.20
CA LEU A 161 3.69 -0.47 -7.02
C LEU A 161 3.93 -0.78 -8.49
N ALA A 162 4.85 -1.69 -8.82
CA ALA A 162 5.12 -2.09 -10.20
C ALA A 162 3.90 -2.74 -10.89
N LEU A 163 3.12 -3.53 -10.14
CA LEU A 163 1.90 -4.14 -10.63
C LEU A 163 0.78 -3.11 -10.82
N LEU A 164 0.52 -2.26 -9.82
CA LEU A 164 -0.48 -1.19 -9.94
C LEU A 164 -0.15 -0.26 -11.11
N ASP A 165 1.10 0.14 -11.24
CA ASP A 165 1.56 0.95 -12.36
C ASP A 165 1.35 0.25 -13.71
N SER A 166 1.40 -1.09 -13.78
CA SER A 166 1.10 -1.80 -15.04
C SER A 166 -0.38 -1.75 -15.41
N ILE A 167 -1.27 -1.60 -14.44
CA ILE A 167 -2.72 -1.59 -14.63
C ILE A 167 -3.21 -0.19 -15.03
N PHE A 168 -2.62 0.87 -14.48
CA PHE A 168 -3.07 2.24 -14.70
C PHE A 168 -2.21 2.99 -15.71
N SER A 169 -2.85 3.79 -16.57
CA SER A 169 -2.16 4.60 -17.57
C SER A 169 -1.53 5.88 -17.00
N ASN A 170 -2.00 6.32 -15.85
CA ASN A 170 -1.51 7.53 -15.21
C ASN A 170 -1.54 7.44 -13.68
N MET A 171 -0.62 8.14 -13.03
CA MET A 171 -0.50 8.14 -11.56
C MET A 171 -1.74 8.74 -10.88
N TYR A 172 -2.40 9.72 -11.50
CA TYR A 172 -3.66 10.27 -10.98
C TYR A 172 -4.78 9.21 -10.88
N TYR A 173 -4.91 8.34 -11.88
CA TYR A 173 -5.91 7.27 -11.84
C TYR A 173 -5.55 6.23 -10.79
N LEU A 174 -4.25 5.95 -10.60
CA LEU A 174 -3.78 5.06 -9.54
C LEU A 174 -4.16 5.62 -8.16
N PHE A 175 -3.82 6.88 -7.83
CA PHE A 175 -4.17 7.46 -6.52
C PHE A 175 -5.67 7.59 -6.31
N GLY A 176 -6.40 8.07 -7.33
CA GLY A 176 -7.86 8.17 -7.25
C GLY A 176 -8.51 6.80 -7.01
N SER A 177 -8.03 5.75 -7.69
CA SER A 177 -8.51 4.38 -7.49
C SER A 177 -8.15 3.82 -6.11
N LEU A 178 -6.95 4.11 -5.60
CA LEU A 178 -6.48 3.64 -4.30
C LEU A 178 -7.32 4.27 -3.18
N ILE A 179 -7.54 5.58 -3.23
CA ILE A 179 -8.42 6.30 -2.29
C ILE A 179 -9.84 5.74 -2.37
N PHE A 180 -10.37 5.55 -3.58
CA PHE A 180 -11.71 5.00 -3.77
C PHE A 180 -11.83 3.58 -3.19
N ILE A 181 -10.85 2.72 -3.40
CA ILE A 181 -10.81 1.36 -2.82
C ILE A 181 -10.78 1.42 -1.30
N ILE A 182 -9.98 2.32 -0.69
CA ILE A 182 -9.95 2.49 0.77
C ILE A 182 -11.33 2.87 1.30
N ILE A 183 -11.97 3.89 0.71
CA ILE A 183 -13.30 4.33 1.13
C ILE A 183 -14.31 3.19 0.95
N TYR A 184 -14.27 2.49 -0.18
CA TYR A 184 -15.12 1.34 -0.46
C TYR A 184 -14.97 0.23 0.59
N MET A 185 -13.73 -0.09 0.98
CA MET A 185 -13.43 -1.08 2.01
C MET A 185 -13.91 -0.64 3.40
N ILE A 186 -13.73 0.63 3.77
CA ILE A 186 -14.26 1.18 5.03
C ILE A 186 -15.79 1.07 5.05
N SER A 187 -16.46 1.45 3.96
CA SER A 187 -17.92 1.35 3.87
C SER A 187 -18.40 -0.11 3.95
N LEU A 188 -17.68 -1.06 3.33
CA LEU A 188 -17.96 -2.48 3.52
C LEU A 188 -17.81 -2.91 4.98
N LEU A 189 -16.73 -2.50 5.65
CA LEU A 189 -16.50 -2.84 7.07
C LEU A 189 -17.64 -2.34 7.97
N ILE A 190 -18.18 -1.15 7.73
CA ILE A 190 -19.33 -0.61 8.48
C ILE A 190 -20.58 -1.49 8.26
N ASN A 191 -20.82 -1.94 7.04
CA ASN A 191 -21.97 -2.81 6.74
C ASN A 191 -21.89 -4.15 7.48
N PHE A 192 -20.68 -4.69 7.62
CA PHE A 192 -20.38 -5.97 8.25
C PHE A 192 -19.84 -5.84 9.69
N GLU A 193 -20.03 -4.69 10.33
CA GLU A 193 -19.46 -4.44 11.66
C GLU A 193 -19.91 -5.46 12.70
N VAL A 194 -21.18 -5.89 12.64
CA VAL A 194 -21.68 -6.84 13.63
C VAL A 194 -21.22 -8.27 13.37
N SER A 195 -21.07 -8.68 12.10
CA SER A 195 -20.43 -9.96 11.79
C SER A 195 -18.95 -9.93 12.20
N ARG A 196 -18.27 -8.77 12.12
CA ARG A 196 -16.92 -8.58 12.68
C ARG A 196 -16.90 -8.72 14.20
N TYR A 197 -17.88 -8.20 14.94
CA TYR A 197 -17.96 -8.36 16.40
C TYR A 197 -18.18 -9.84 16.78
N ILE A 198 -19.14 -10.51 16.15
CA ILE A 198 -19.38 -11.95 16.33
C ILE A 198 -18.14 -12.77 15.92
N TYR A 199 -17.44 -12.38 14.87
CA TYR A 199 -16.21 -13.03 14.41
C TYR A 199 -15.03 -12.83 15.39
N LEU A 200 -14.73 -11.60 15.79
CA LEU A 200 -13.62 -11.28 16.70
C LEU A 200 -13.75 -11.96 18.08
N TYR A 201 -14.99 -12.12 18.57
CA TYR A 201 -15.28 -12.68 19.89
C TYR A 201 -15.68 -14.17 19.87
N ASN A 202 -16.35 -14.67 18.82
CA ASN A 202 -16.88 -16.05 18.75
C ASN A 202 -16.49 -16.85 17.50
N GLY A 203 -15.87 -16.27 16.47
CA GLY A 203 -15.76 -16.88 15.15
C GLY A 203 -14.35 -16.90 14.56
N ASP A 204 -13.78 -18.10 14.52
CA ASP A 204 -12.63 -18.48 13.69
C ASP A 204 -11.28 -17.81 14.04
N ARG A 205 -10.54 -18.51 14.89
CA ARG A 205 -9.23 -18.10 15.43
C ARG A 205 -8.21 -17.76 14.32
N GLY A 206 -8.34 -18.34 13.13
CA GLY A 206 -7.39 -18.23 12.03
C GLY A 206 -7.11 -16.81 11.51
N LEU A 207 -8.13 -16.05 11.07
CA LEU A 207 -7.88 -14.69 10.56
C LEU A 207 -7.50 -13.72 11.68
N ARG A 208 -7.96 -13.94 12.92
CA ARG A 208 -7.51 -13.16 14.08
C ARG A 208 -6.01 -13.37 14.32
N TYR A 209 -5.52 -14.61 14.25
CA TYR A 209 -4.08 -14.89 14.29
C TYR A 209 -3.33 -14.23 13.13
N LEU A 210 -3.89 -14.24 11.93
CA LEU A 210 -3.27 -13.60 10.78
C LEU A 210 -3.20 -12.07 10.93
N TYR A 211 -4.28 -11.43 11.37
CA TYR A 211 -4.33 -9.99 11.64
C TYR A 211 -3.34 -9.61 12.76
N ASN A 212 -3.38 -10.31 13.89
CA ASN A 212 -2.47 -10.07 15.00
C ASN A 212 -1.02 -10.27 14.58
N GLY A 213 -0.73 -11.34 13.85
CA GLY A 213 0.62 -11.62 13.36
C GLY A 213 1.13 -10.55 12.40
N ILE A 214 0.27 -10.01 11.52
CA ILE A 214 0.63 -8.88 10.66
C ILE A 214 0.84 -7.60 11.48
N MET A 215 -0.06 -7.28 12.42
CA MET A 215 0.07 -6.07 13.22
C MET A 215 1.34 -6.08 14.05
N GLU A 216 1.66 -7.20 14.68
CA GLU A 216 2.87 -7.35 15.46
C GLU A 216 4.12 -7.36 14.59
N TYR A 217 4.07 -8.01 13.41
CA TYR A 217 5.11 -7.93 12.40
C TYR A 217 5.35 -6.49 11.93
N LEU A 218 4.33 -5.64 11.94
CA LEU A 218 4.44 -4.21 11.60
C LEU A 218 4.77 -3.34 12.82
N GLY A 219 4.92 -3.91 14.03
CA GLY A 219 5.18 -3.15 15.26
C GLY A 219 3.98 -2.33 15.76
N GLY A 220 2.76 -2.70 15.36
CA GLY A 220 1.50 -2.14 15.85
C GLY A 220 0.91 -2.94 17.02
N TYR A 221 -0.16 -2.41 17.63
CA TYR A 221 -0.84 -3.09 18.75
C TYR A 221 -1.53 -4.38 18.28
N SER A 222 -1.11 -5.53 18.82
CA SER A 222 -1.75 -6.83 18.58
C SER A 222 -2.63 -7.24 19.77
N ILE A 223 -3.68 -8.04 19.50
CA ILE A 223 -4.59 -8.56 20.54
C ILE A 223 -4.41 -10.08 20.62
N GLY A 224 -3.30 -10.55 21.20
CA GLY A 224 -2.98 -11.97 21.27
C GLY A 224 -1.58 -12.26 21.83
N ASN A 225 -1.09 -13.47 21.58
CA ASN A 225 0.25 -13.89 21.98
C ASN A 225 1.32 -13.29 21.08
N GLU A 226 2.49 -13.04 21.64
CA GLU A 226 3.67 -12.56 20.93
C GLU A 226 4.09 -13.52 19.81
N ILE A 227 4.51 -12.96 18.67
CA ILE A 227 5.01 -13.72 17.52
C ILE A 227 6.47 -14.12 17.75
N SER A 228 6.75 -15.40 17.55
CA SER A 228 8.11 -15.91 17.61
C SER A 228 8.99 -15.37 16.47
N ASN A 229 10.30 -15.29 16.69
CA ASN A 229 11.29 -14.93 15.66
C ASN A 229 11.17 -15.78 14.38
N LEU A 230 10.79 -17.06 14.51
CA LEU A 230 10.58 -17.95 13.37
C LEU A 230 9.35 -17.54 12.54
N GLN A 231 8.26 -17.15 13.19
CA GLN A 231 7.06 -16.64 12.50
C GLN A 231 7.36 -15.34 11.76
N ILE A 232 8.14 -14.43 12.36
CA ILE A 232 8.60 -13.21 11.71
C ILE A 232 9.38 -13.56 10.44
N ALA A 233 10.36 -14.47 10.52
CA ALA A 233 11.14 -14.91 9.37
C ALA A 233 10.25 -15.52 8.27
N CYS A 234 9.26 -16.35 8.64
CA CYS A 234 8.30 -16.91 7.69
C CYS A 234 7.47 -15.82 6.97
N ILE A 235 6.98 -14.82 7.70
CA ILE A 235 6.24 -13.68 7.12
C ILE A 235 7.16 -12.90 6.17
N SER A 236 8.40 -12.64 6.57
CA SER A 236 9.37 -11.94 5.72
C SER A 236 9.65 -12.69 4.42
N VAL A 237 9.86 -14.00 4.48
CA VAL A 237 10.06 -14.84 3.28
C VAL A 237 8.83 -14.81 2.38
N PHE A 238 7.62 -14.91 2.96
CA PHE A 238 6.38 -14.81 2.20
C PHE A 238 6.25 -13.45 1.49
N PHE A 239 6.57 -12.34 2.16
CA PHE A 239 6.57 -10.99 1.57
C PHE A 239 7.59 -10.84 0.44
N ILE A 240 8.78 -11.43 0.58
CA ILE A 240 9.80 -11.41 -0.47
C ILE A 240 9.33 -12.19 -1.70
N ILE A 241 8.85 -13.43 -1.50
CA ILE A 241 8.37 -14.30 -2.59
C ILE A 241 7.22 -13.61 -3.33
N THR A 242 6.21 -13.13 -2.59
CA THR A 242 5.07 -12.44 -3.18
C THR A 242 5.49 -11.17 -3.93
N GLY A 243 6.38 -10.35 -3.37
CA GLY A 243 6.95 -9.18 -4.03
C GLY A 243 7.62 -9.52 -5.37
N ILE A 244 8.46 -10.56 -5.41
CA ILE A 244 9.11 -11.04 -6.64
C ILE A 244 8.07 -11.50 -7.67
N VAL A 245 7.07 -12.28 -7.25
CA VAL A 245 5.99 -12.76 -8.13
C VAL A 245 5.24 -11.57 -8.74
N LEU A 246 4.91 -10.54 -7.95
CA LEU A 246 4.25 -9.33 -8.43
C LEU A 246 5.11 -8.60 -9.48
N ILE A 247 6.42 -8.49 -9.29
CA ILE A 247 7.34 -7.89 -10.27
C ILE A 247 7.34 -8.70 -11.58
N VAL A 248 7.35 -10.03 -11.51
CA VAL A 248 7.30 -10.90 -12.69
C VAL A 248 5.99 -10.72 -13.46
N ILE A 249 4.86 -10.66 -12.75
CA ILE A 249 3.54 -10.40 -13.34
C ILE A 249 3.55 -9.01 -14.01
N ALA A 250 4.01 -7.99 -13.29
CA ALA A 250 4.10 -6.62 -13.81
C ALA A 250 4.93 -6.53 -15.09
N LYS A 251 6.07 -7.24 -15.15
CA LYS A 251 6.91 -7.36 -16.36
C LYS A 251 6.14 -7.97 -17.52
N LYS A 252 5.44 -9.09 -17.31
CA LYS A 252 4.61 -9.73 -18.35
C LYS A 252 3.50 -8.81 -18.85
N LEU A 253 2.84 -8.08 -17.96
CA LEU A 253 1.79 -7.11 -18.30
C LEU A 253 2.33 -5.95 -19.13
N THR A 254 3.52 -5.44 -18.80
CA THR A 254 4.16 -4.33 -19.53
C THR A 254 4.38 -4.65 -21.00
N ASN A 255 4.81 -5.89 -21.29
CA ASN A 255 5.06 -6.33 -22.66
C ASN A 255 3.78 -6.40 -23.50
N LYS A 256 2.62 -6.61 -22.87
CA LYS A 256 1.31 -6.69 -23.52
C LYS A 256 0.60 -5.35 -23.64
N MET A 257 1.13 -4.29 -23.05
CA MET A 257 0.53 -2.95 -23.11
C MET A 257 0.61 -2.43 -24.55
N LEU A 258 -0.49 -2.04 -25.19
CA LEU A 258 -0.45 -1.31 -26.47
C LEU A 258 -0.52 0.20 -26.20
N VAL A 259 0.13 1.01 -27.05
CA VAL A 259 0.12 2.49 -26.88
C VAL A 259 -1.31 3.03 -26.96
N GLU A 260 -2.16 2.40 -27.76
CA GLU A 260 -3.58 2.75 -27.94
C GLU A 260 -4.36 2.65 -26.62
N TYR A 261 -4.06 1.64 -25.78
CA TYR A 261 -4.71 1.47 -24.47
C TYR A 261 -4.19 2.44 -23.40
N MET A 262 -3.08 3.16 -23.65
CA MET A 262 -2.61 4.22 -22.73
C MET A 262 -3.52 5.46 -22.76
N ASN A 263 -4.45 5.55 -23.71
CA ASN A 263 -5.48 6.59 -23.74
C ASN A 263 -6.58 6.35 -22.69
N GLU A 264 -6.78 5.09 -22.28
CA GLU A 264 -7.76 4.72 -21.25
C GLU A 264 -7.14 4.86 -19.84
N GLY A 265 -7.92 5.25 -18.82
CA GLY A 265 -7.42 5.39 -17.45
C GLY A 265 -6.95 4.07 -16.82
N ILE A 266 -7.65 2.98 -17.13
CA ILE A 266 -7.32 1.61 -16.74
C ILE A 266 -7.04 0.83 -18.03
N ILE A 267 -5.84 0.25 -18.14
CA ILE A 267 -5.31 -0.31 -19.38
C ILE A 267 -5.92 -1.70 -19.68
N PHE A 268 -6.15 -2.51 -18.65
CA PHE A 268 -6.61 -3.89 -18.81
C PHE A 268 -8.13 -4.01 -18.57
N GLU A 269 -8.77 -4.90 -19.34
CA GLU A 269 -10.21 -5.15 -19.24
C GLU A 269 -10.65 -5.68 -17.87
N PHE A 270 -9.86 -6.60 -17.28
CA PHE A 270 -10.25 -7.24 -16.01
C PHE A 270 -10.33 -6.24 -14.85
N PRO A 271 -9.30 -5.41 -14.57
CA PRO A 271 -9.41 -4.33 -13.58
C PRO A 271 -10.52 -3.33 -13.90
N ARG A 272 -10.79 -3.07 -15.19
CA ARG A 272 -11.90 -2.19 -15.61
C ARG A 272 -13.27 -2.77 -15.24
N ARG A 273 -13.46 -4.08 -15.35
CA ARG A 273 -14.70 -4.77 -14.91
C ARG A 273 -14.88 -4.68 -13.40
N ILE A 274 -13.80 -4.88 -12.63
CA ILE A 274 -13.82 -4.72 -11.16
C ILE A 274 -14.17 -3.29 -10.76
N ALA A 275 -13.49 -2.30 -11.36
CA ALA A 275 -13.76 -0.89 -11.06
C ALA A 275 -15.21 -0.51 -11.38
N LYS A 276 -15.76 -1.01 -12.51
CA LYS A 276 -17.17 -0.81 -12.86
C LYS A 276 -18.10 -1.44 -11.83
N PHE A 277 -17.82 -2.67 -11.39
CA PHE A 277 -18.60 -3.33 -10.34
C PHE A 277 -18.57 -2.55 -9.02
N MET A 278 -17.40 -2.10 -8.58
CA MET A 278 -17.26 -1.28 -7.38
C MET A 278 -18.04 0.04 -7.50
N LEU A 279 -17.95 0.74 -8.65
CA LEU A 279 -18.72 1.97 -8.88
C LEU A 279 -20.23 1.77 -8.85
N ILE A 280 -20.73 0.64 -9.37
CA ILE A 280 -22.17 0.33 -9.35
C ILE A 280 -22.62 0.00 -7.92
N THR A 281 -21.83 -0.76 -7.17
CA THR A 281 -22.19 -1.20 -5.80
C THR A 281 -21.99 -0.14 -4.73
N PHE A 282 -21.10 0.83 -4.96
CA PHE A 282 -20.70 1.84 -3.98
C PHE A 282 -21.85 2.65 -3.36
N PRO A 283 -22.83 3.19 -4.12
CA PRO A 283 -23.97 3.89 -3.54
C PRO A 283 -24.78 3.00 -2.60
N GLY A 284 -24.96 1.72 -2.95
CA GLY A 284 -25.69 0.76 -2.13
C GLY A 284 -24.96 0.49 -0.82
N ILE A 285 -23.64 0.31 -0.87
CA ILE A 285 -22.82 0.05 0.32
C ILE A 285 -22.83 1.27 1.26
N ILE A 286 -22.77 2.51 0.74
CA ILE A 286 -22.82 3.70 1.60
C ILE A 286 -24.19 3.90 2.24
N LEU A 287 -25.27 3.67 1.50
CA LEU A 287 -26.63 3.94 1.96
C LEU A 287 -27.19 2.84 2.86
N ALA A 288 -26.71 1.61 2.72
CA ALA A 288 -27.25 0.45 3.44
C ALA A 288 -27.23 0.60 4.97
N PRO A 289 -26.16 1.08 5.64
CA PRO A 289 -26.18 1.29 7.09
C PRO A 289 -27.28 2.28 7.51
N ILE A 290 -27.39 3.42 6.81
CA ILE A 290 -28.33 4.51 7.10
C ILE A 290 -29.78 4.03 6.88
N LEU A 291 -30.05 3.39 5.74
CA LEU A 291 -31.39 2.91 5.43
C LEU A 291 -31.80 1.75 6.33
N SER A 292 -30.87 0.87 6.71
CA SER A 292 -31.16 -0.23 7.64
C SER A 292 -31.53 0.28 9.04
N SER A 293 -30.84 1.31 9.54
CA SER A 293 -31.16 1.89 10.85
C SER A 293 -32.51 2.61 10.84
N LEU A 294 -32.85 3.31 9.75
CA LEU A 294 -34.17 3.94 9.61
C LEU A 294 -35.29 2.89 9.55
N ILE A 295 -35.07 1.77 8.87
CA ILE A 295 -36.06 0.68 8.83
C ILE A 295 -36.26 0.08 10.23
N ASP A 296 -35.17 -0.20 10.95
CA ASP A 296 -35.23 -0.75 12.30
C ASP A 296 -35.90 0.22 13.28
N GLU A 297 -35.59 1.51 13.18
CA GLU A 297 -36.24 2.56 13.97
C GLU A 297 -37.75 2.63 13.71
N PHE A 298 -38.17 2.81 12.45
CA PHE A 298 -39.56 3.09 12.12
C PHE A 298 -40.47 1.87 12.18
N TYR A 299 -39.96 0.67 11.86
CA TYR A 299 -40.79 -0.53 11.75
C TYR A 299 -40.60 -1.52 12.90
N PHE A 300 -39.44 -1.49 13.56
CA PHE A 300 -39.08 -2.50 14.55
C PHE A 300 -38.66 -1.91 15.91
N ASN A 301 -38.68 -0.58 16.08
CA ASN A 301 -38.29 0.12 17.31
C ASN A 301 -36.94 -0.36 17.88
N TYR A 302 -35.94 -0.60 17.02
CA TYR A 302 -34.61 -1.11 17.42
C TYR A 302 -34.60 -2.50 18.07
N THR A 303 -35.59 -3.34 17.77
CA THR A 303 -35.67 -4.72 18.31
C THR A 303 -35.09 -5.78 17.38
N LEU A 304 -34.69 -5.42 16.15
CA LEU A 304 -34.10 -6.38 15.22
C LEU A 304 -32.75 -6.88 15.74
N SER A 305 -32.58 -8.21 15.76
CA SER A 305 -31.26 -8.79 16.02
C SER A 305 -30.29 -8.43 14.90
N ASP A 306 -29.01 -8.34 15.23
CA ASP A 306 -27.95 -7.93 14.32
C ASP A 306 -27.85 -8.75 13.02
N LEU A 307 -28.15 -10.05 13.06
CA LEU A 307 -28.15 -10.91 11.87
C LEU A 307 -29.21 -10.48 10.84
N TYR A 308 -30.40 -10.08 11.32
CA TYR A 308 -31.45 -9.55 10.44
C TYR A 308 -31.08 -8.16 9.90
N LEU A 309 -30.42 -7.32 10.69
CA LEU A 309 -29.89 -6.03 10.22
C LEU A 309 -28.87 -6.21 9.09
N ILE A 310 -27.96 -7.19 9.19
CA ILE A 310 -27.03 -7.52 8.10
C ILE A 310 -27.78 -7.97 6.84
N PHE A 311 -28.80 -8.82 7.00
CA PHE A 311 -29.60 -9.28 5.86
C PHE A 311 -30.31 -8.11 5.17
N ILE A 312 -30.92 -7.21 5.95
CA ILE A 312 -31.57 -5.99 5.44
C ILE A 312 -30.55 -5.11 4.70
N ARG A 313 -29.35 -4.90 5.26
CA ARG A 313 -28.27 -4.16 4.59
C ARG A 313 -27.90 -4.79 3.24
N LEU A 314 -27.75 -6.11 3.17
CA LEU A 314 -27.46 -6.81 1.91
C LEU A 314 -28.57 -6.62 0.87
N VAL A 315 -29.83 -6.73 1.27
CA VAL A 315 -30.98 -6.49 0.39
C VAL A 315 -30.96 -5.05 -0.13
N ILE A 316 -30.70 -4.06 0.73
CA ILE A 316 -30.57 -2.65 0.33
C ILE A 316 -29.42 -2.46 -0.67
N VAL A 317 -28.24 -3.06 -0.40
CA VAL A 317 -27.10 -3.01 -1.33
C VAL A 317 -27.53 -3.54 -2.69
N ILE A 318 -28.18 -4.71 -2.77
CA ILE A 318 -28.61 -5.33 -4.03
C ILE A 318 -29.60 -4.42 -4.78
N ILE A 319 -30.62 -3.91 -4.10
CA ILE A 319 -31.66 -3.05 -4.71
C ILE A 319 -31.03 -1.76 -5.24
N ILE A 320 -30.23 -1.06 -4.44
CA ILE A 320 -29.60 0.19 -4.86
C ILE A 320 -28.57 -0.04 -5.98
N THR A 321 -27.85 -1.16 -5.94
CA THR A 321 -26.92 -1.58 -7.01
C THR A 321 -27.66 -1.80 -8.34
N PHE A 322 -28.89 -2.32 -8.30
CA PHE A 322 -29.72 -2.47 -9.50
C PHE A 322 -30.08 -1.09 -10.09
N PHE A 323 -30.55 -0.16 -9.25
CA PHE A 323 -30.88 1.21 -9.70
C PHE A 323 -29.66 2.00 -10.18
N SER A 324 -28.52 1.88 -9.51
CA SER A 324 -27.29 2.55 -9.93
C SER A 324 -26.79 2.05 -11.28
N ASN A 325 -26.94 0.75 -11.58
CA ASN A 325 -26.62 0.18 -12.89
C ASN A 325 -27.52 0.75 -14.00
N LEU A 326 -28.83 0.88 -13.73
CA LEU A 326 -29.77 1.50 -14.68
C LEU A 326 -29.41 2.97 -14.93
N ALA A 327 -29.12 3.73 -13.87
CA ALA A 327 -28.71 5.13 -13.98
C ALA A 327 -27.41 5.29 -14.79
N LEU A 328 -26.41 4.43 -14.54
CA LEU A 328 -25.14 4.43 -15.27
C LEU A 328 -25.33 4.10 -16.75
N LYS A 329 -26.19 3.13 -17.09
CA LYS A 329 -26.52 2.83 -18.50
C LYS A 329 -27.16 4.02 -19.20
N LYS A 330 -28.12 4.69 -18.54
CA LYS A 330 -28.79 5.88 -19.10
C LYS A 330 -27.81 7.03 -19.32
N PHE A 331 -26.91 7.28 -18.38
CA PHE A 331 -25.87 8.32 -18.49
C PHE A 331 -24.86 8.05 -19.62
N GLN A 332 -24.47 6.78 -19.82
CA GLN A 332 -23.58 6.40 -20.92
C GLN A 332 -24.21 6.62 -22.29
N ASN A 333 -25.50 6.32 -22.43
CA ASN A 333 -26.24 6.54 -23.68
C ASN A 333 -26.36 8.04 -24.01
N LEU A 334 -26.72 8.87 -23.03
CA LEU A 334 -26.81 10.33 -23.19
C LEU A 334 -25.49 10.99 -23.64
N LYS A 335 -24.33 10.43 -23.22
CA LYS A 335 -23.03 10.92 -23.68
C LYS A 335 -22.75 10.55 -25.12
N LYS A 336 -23.14 9.36 -25.59
CA LYS A 336 -22.94 8.97 -26.99
C LYS A 336 -23.70 9.93 -27.91
N ASP A 337 -24.94 10.26 -27.57
CA ASP A 337 -25.78 11.13 -28.40
C ASP A 337 -25.20 12.55 -28.52
N LYS A 338 -24.48 13.07 -27.53
CA LYS A 338 -23.85 14.40 -27.58
C LYS A 338 -22.59 14.52 -28.45
N TYR A 339 -21.94 13.41 -28.83
CA TYR A 339 -20.72 13.44 -29.65
C TYR A 339 -20.96 13.05 -31.12
N TYR A 340 -22.19 12.65 -31.47
CA TYR A 340 -22.60 12.29 -32.84
C TYR A 340 -23.61 13.28 -33.45
N PHE A 341 -23.73 14.49 -32.88
CA PHE A 341 -24.46 15.62 -33.46
C PHE A 341 -23.51 16.77 -33.79
#